data_AF-A0A7J8VZ88-F1
#
_entry.id   AF-A0A7J8VZ88-F1
#
_cell.length_a   1.000
_cell.length_b   1.000
_cell.length_c   1.000
_cell.angle_alpha   90.00
_cell.angle_beta   90.00
_cell.angle_gamma   90.00
#
_symmetry.space_group_name_H-M   'P 1'
#
loop_
_entity.id
_entity.type
_entity.pdbx_description
1 polymer ?
#
loop_
_entity_poly.entity_id
_entity_poly.type
_entity_poly.pdbx_seq_one_letter_code
_entity_poly.pdbx_strand_id
1 'polypeptide(L)'
;MKFHCWKCRGLGNPAILWELKQLLVVNNPDVIFLSETKMKANDFQRVQNRYRMQNGLAMNSEGRNGGLALMWREGVDLTFKTIPSED
;
A
#
# COMPACT_ATOMS: atom_id res chain seq x y z
N MET A 1 6.14 -16.41 -4.06
CA MET A 1 5.55 -15.27 -3.33
C MET A 1 6.63 -14.21 -3.10
N LYS A 2 6.48 -13.03 -3.69
CA LYS A 2 7.39 -11.87 -3.57
C LYS A 2 6.73 -10.78 -2.75
N PHE A 3 7.37 -10.39 -1.66
CA PHE A 3 6.94 -9.28 -0.80
C PHE A 3 7.86 -8.08 -1.02
N HIS A 4 7.29 -6.88 -1.09
CA HIS A 4 8.05 -5.64 -1.18
C HIS A 4 7.53 -4.59 -0.19
N CYS A 5 8.43 -3.80 0.38
CA CYS A 5 8.10 -2.72 1.30
C CYS A 5 8.66 -1.41 0.75
N TRP A 6 7.83 -0.36 0.69
CA TRP A 6 8.24 0.93 0.18
C TRP A 6 7.68 2.08 1.02
N LYS A 7 8.52 3.10 1.25
CA LYS A 7 8.15 4.33 1.96
C LYS A 7 7.81 5.40 0.93
N CYS A 8 6.53 5.63 0.68
CA CYS A 8 6.02 6.48 -0.40
C CYS A 8 6.32 7.97 -0.19
N ARG A 9 6.31 8.42 1.07
CA ARG A 9 6.39 9.85 1.46
C ARG A 9 5.25 10.72 0.90
N GLY A 10 4.11 10.14 0.53
CA GLY A 10 2.92 10.83 0.04
C GLY A 10 2.48 10.37 -1.35
N LEU A 11 1.47 9.50 -1.41
CA LEU A 11 0.92 8.95 -2.66
C LEU A 11 0.03 9.93 -3.45
N GLY A 12 -0.25 11.13 -2.90
CA GLY A 12 -1.01 12.17 -3.58
C GLY A 12 -0.24 12.91 -4.68
N ASN A 13 1.08 12.70 -4.77
CA ASN A 13 1.92 13.31 -5.80
C ASN A 13 1.98 12.41 -7.05
N PRO A 14 1.66 12.91 -8.26
CA PRO A 14 1.77 12.16 -9.51
C PRO A 14 3.14 11.51 -9.75
N ALA A 15 4.24 12.14 -9.32
CA ALA A 15 5.58 11.56 -9.45
C ALA A 15 5.74 10.29 -8.59
N ILE A 16 5.23 10.31 -7.36
CA ILE A 16 5.25 9.15 -6.45
C ILE A 16 4.36 8.03 -6.99
N LEU A 17 3.22 8.34 -7.61
CA LEU A 17 2.40 7.33 -8.29
C LEU A 17 3.14 6.70 -9.48
N TRP A 18 3.93 7.48 -10.21
CA TRP A 18 4.76 6.96 -11.30
C TRP A 18 5.88 6.05 -10.78
N GLU A 19 6.57 6.45 -9.71
CA GLU A 19 7.57 5.60 -9.04
C GLU A 19 6.96 4.29 -8.53
N LEU A 20 5.77 4.34 -7.91
CA LEU A 20 5.03 3.15 -7.51
C LEU A 20 4.77 2.23 -8.71
N LYS A 21 4.33 2.79 -9.84
CA LYS A 21 4.10 2.02 -11.06
C LYS A 21 5.37 1.33 -11.55
N GLN A 22 6.50 2.04 -11.60
CA GLN A 22 7.77 1.45 -12.00
C GLN A 22 8.21 0.34 -11.05
N LEU A 23 8.08 0.57 -9.75
CA LEU A 23 8.40 -0.42 -8.72
C LEU A 23 7.56 -1.70 -8.89
N LEU A 24 6.27 -1.57 -9.16
CA LEU A 24 5.38 -2.70 -9.41
C LEU A 24 5.72 -3.45 -10.71
N VAL A 25 6.10 -2.74 -11.77
CA VAL A 25 6.48 -3.34 -13.06
C VAL A 25 7.81 -4.07 -12.95
N VAL A 26 8.84 -3.43 -12.38
CA VAL A 26 10.20 -3.98 -12.31
C VAL A 26 10.29 -5.15 -11.34
N ASN A 27 9.70 -5.01 -10.15
CA ASN A 27 9.83 -6.05 -9.12
C ASN A 27 8.76 -7.14 -9.26
N ASN A 28 7.63 -6.82 -9.90
CA ASN A 28 6.48 -7.70 -10.06
C ASN A 28 6.10 -8.43 -8.74
N PRO A 29 5.86 -7.69 -7.63
CA PRO A 29 5.60 -8.31 -6.34
C PRO A 29 4.20 -8.96 -6.30
N ASP A 30 4.05 -9.96 -5.44
CA ASP A 30 2.76 -10.58 -5.08
C ASP A 30 2.06 -9.79 -3.98
N VAL A 31 2.84 -9.17 -3.08
CA VAL A 31 2.38 -8.34 -1.96
C VAL A 31 3.27 -7.11 -1.86
N ILE A 32 2.68 -5.93 -1.67
CA ILE A 32 3.39 -4.68 -1.43
C ILE A 32 2.85 -3.97 -0.19
N PHE A 33 3.76 -3.61 0.72
CA PHE A 33 3.50 -2.74 1.87
C PHE A 33 4.00 -1.33 1.59
N LEU A 34 3.16 -0.35 1.89
CA LEU A 34 3.37 1.07 1.66
C LEU A 34 3.27 1.81 2.99
N SER A 35 4.30 2.58 3.33
CA SER A 35 4.34 3.42 4.52
C SER A 35 4.45 4.91 4.17
N GLU A 36 3.97 5.77 5.07
CA GLU A 36 3.87 7.22 4.84
C GLU A 36 3.07 7.55 3.58
N THR A 37 1.90 6.92 3.42
CA THR A 37 1.04 7.18 2.26
C THR A 37 0.49 8.60 2.28
N LYS A 38 0.30 9.19 3.48
CA LYS A 38 -0.27 10.53 3.69
C LYS A 38 -1.59 10.74 2.93
N MET A 39 -2.37 9.67 2.80
CA MET A 39 -3.64 9.65 2.09
C MET A 39 -4.73 9.05 2.98
N LYS A 40 -5.98 9.48 2.73
CA LYS A 40 -7.15 8.82 3.30
C LYS A 40 -7.38 7.48 2.61
N ALA A 41 -7.93 6.51 3.33
CA ALA A 41 -8.20 5.17 2.82
C ALA A 41 -9.08 5.19 1.56
N ASN A 42 -10.07 6.09 1.48
CA ASN A 42 -10.95 6.24 0.32
C ASN A 42 -10.17 6.63 -0.96
N ASP A 43 -9.16 7.48 -0.84
CA ASP A 43 -8.34 7.87 -1.98
C ASP A 43 -7.39 6.74 -2.39
N PHE A 44 -6.98 5.90 -1.44
CA PHE A 44 -6.15 4.73 -1.69
C PHE A 44 -6.84 3.69 -2.57
N GLN A 45 -8.14 3.47 -2.39
CA GLN A 45 -8.89 2.52 -3.22
C GLN A 45 -8.83 2.87 -4.71
N ARG A 46 -8.79 4.16 -5.06
CA ARG A 46 -8.60 4.63 -6.45
C ARG A 46 -7.22 4.28 -7.00
N VAL A 47 -6.20 4.33 -6.14
CA VAL A 47 -4.81 3.96 -6.47
C VAL A 47 -4.72 2.45 -6.69
N GLN A 48 -5.32 1.67 -5.79
CA GLN A 48 -5.36 0.21 -5.86
C GLN A 48 -5.97 -0.30 -7.18
N ASN A 49 -7.13 0.24 -7.57
CA ASN A 49 -7.83 -0.13 -8.80
C ASN A 49 -6.99 0.10 -10.07
N ARG A 50 -6.04 1.04 -10.04
CA ARG A 50 -5.17 1.36 -11.19
C ARG A 50 -4.09 0.29 -11.44
N TYR A 51 -3.69 -0.47 -10.43
CA TYR A 51 -2.48 -1.29 -10.49
C TYR A 51 -2.71 -2.81 -10.50
N ARG A 52 -3.96 -3.26 -10.77
CA ARG A 52 -4.34 -4.69 -10.82
C ARG A 52 -4.03 -5.49 -9.54
N MET A 53 -3.79 -4.80 -8.44
CA MET A 53 -3.69 -5.39 -7.11
C MET A 53 -5.09 -5.29 -6.52
N GLN A 54 -5.95 -6.27 -6.79
CA GLN A 54 -7.38 -6.16 -6.51
C GLN A 54 -7.69 -6.21 -5.01
N ASN A 55 -6.79 -6.78 -4.22
CA ASN A 55 -6.93 -6.86 -2.78
C ASN A 55 -6.04 -5.84 -2.07
N GLY A 56 -6.53 -5.27 -0.98
CA GLY A 56 -5.77 -4.30 -0.22
C GLY A 56 -6.42 -3.89 1.10
N LEU A 57 -5.60 -3.34 1.98
CA LEU A 57 -5.97 -2.78 3.27
C LEU A 57 -5.25 -1.44 3.41
N ALA A 58 -5.98 -0.40 3.81
CA ALA A 58 -5.39 0.92 4.05
C ALA A 58 -5.83 1.45 5.42
N MET A 59 -4.87 1.94 6.17
CA MET A 59 -5.10 2.68 7.41
C MET A 59 -4.91 4.16 7.15
N ASN A 60 -5.84 4.97 7.66
CA ASN A 60 -5.84 6.41 7.47
C ASN A 60 -4.56 7.04 8.05
N SER A 61 -4.08 8.09 7.40
CA SER A 61 -3.11 9.00 8.02
C SER A 61 -3.78 9.88 9.08
N GLU A 62 -3.07 10.17 10.16
CA GLU A 62 -3.45 11.20 11.12
C GLU A 62 -2.86 12.55 10.68
N GLY A 63 -3.70 13.41 10.10
CA GLY A 63 -3.25 14.66 9.50
C GLY A 63 -2.27 14.44 8.33
N ARG A 64 -1.03 14.94 8.46
CA ARG A 64 0.04 14.79 7.45
C ARG A 64 1.01 13.66 7.75
N ASN A 65 0.79 12.90 8.83
CA ASN A 65 1.71 11.89 9.32
C ASN A 65 1.15 10.49 9.11
N GLY A 66 2.04 9.56 8.76
CA GLY A 66 1.71 8.15 8.65
C GLY A 66 0.81 7.84 7.46
N GLY A 67 -0.16 6.96 7.71
CA GLY A 67 -0.89 6.26 6.66
C GLY A 67 -0.10 5.06 6.19
N LEU A 68 -0.72 3.89 6.31
CA LEU A 68 -0.17 2.61 5.90
C LEU A 68 -1.11 1.96 4.91
N ALA A 69 -0.55 1.24 3.95
CA ALA A 69 -1.36 0.42 3.08
C ALA A 69 -0.65 -0.87 2.69
N LEU A 70 -1.42 -1.92 2.51
CA LEU A 70 -0.97 -3.20 1.99
C LEU A 70 -1.83 -3.53 0.78
N MET A 71 -1.22 -3.96 -0.32
CA MET A 71 -1.93 -4.46 -1.50
C MET A 71 -1.35 -5.79 -1.93
N TRP A 72 -2.16 -6.65 -2.50
CA TRP A 72 -1.72 -7.94 -2.99
C TRP A 72 -2.51 -8.38 -4.21
N ARG A 73 -1.92 -9.32 -4.94
CA ARG A 73 -2.54 -9.91 -6.14
C ARG A 73 -3.73 -10.77 -5.79
N GLU A 74 -4.60 -10.92 -6.77
CA GLU A 74 -5.64 -11.94 -6.76
C GLU A 74 -4.99 -13.33 -6.66
N GLY A 75 -5.59 -14.24 -5.89
CA GLY A 75 -5.06 -15.59 -5.63
C GLY A 75 -4.02 -15.67 -4.52
N VAL A 76 -3.59 -14.55 -3.93
CA VAL A 76 -2.75 -14.55 -2.72
C VAL A 76 -3.66 -14.50 -1.49
N ASP A 77 -3.57 -15.53 -0.65
CA ASP A 77 -4.26 -15.59 0.64
C ASP A 77 -3.37 -15.00 1.74
N LEU A 78 -3.89 -13.99 2.46
CA LEU A 78 -3.21 -13.31 3.55
C LEU A 78 -4.05 -13.35 4.82
N THR A 79 -3.48 -13.88 5.90
CA THR A 79 -4.08 -13.83 7.23
C THR A 79 -3.44 -12.73 8.06
N PHE A 80 -4.27 -11.85 8.62
CA PHE A 80 -3.83 -10.79 9.54
C PHE A 80 -4.02 -11.24 10.99
N LYS A 81 -3.03 -10.98 11.84
CA LYS A 81 -3.14 -11.15 13.29
C LYS A 81 -2.86 -9.82 13.96
N THR A 82 -3.80 -9.36 14.76
CA THR A 82 -3.59 -8.22 15.65
C THR A 82 -2.88 -8.73 16.90
N ILE A 83 -1.74 -8.14 17.22
CA ILE A 83 -1.04 -8.36 18.48
C ILE A 83 -1.46 -7.21 19.39
N PRO A 84 -1.96 -7.46 20.62
CA PRO A 84 -2.23 -6.40 21.58
C PRO A 84 -0.95 -5.59 21.84
N SER A 85 -1.08 -4.26 21.97
CA SER A 85 0.00 -3.47 22.57
C SER A 85 0.13 -3.90 24.03
N GLU A 86 1.35 -4.24 24.46
CA GLU A 86 1.67 -4.35 25.88
C GLU A 86 1.64 -2.94 26.47
N ASP A 87 0.59 -2.63 27.22
CA ASP A 87 0.53 -1.48 28.13
C ASP A 87 1.18 -1.85 29.48
#